data_AF-A0A5B7YHQ7-F1
#
_entry.id   AF-A0A5B7YHQ7-F1
#
_cell.length_a   1.000
_cell.length_b   1.000
_cell.length_c   1.000
_cell.angle_alpha   90.00
_cell.angle_beta   90.00
_cell.angle_gamma   90.00
#
_symmetry.space_group_name_H-M   'P 1'
#
loop_
_entity.id
_entity.type
_entity.pdbx_description
1 polymer ?
#
loop_
_entity_poly.entity_id
_entity_poly.type
_entity_poly.pdbx_seq_one_letter_code
_entity_poly.pdbx_strand_id
1 'polypeptide(L)'
;MKTVCLIAAVSGILISSGVAAKHKSPSSPYHMMVSELRHLPDITDAQRDEIKQVLQDARERHSGQRPSDGQRPQFANENTFLADYDSQAEQRRARALQKARTRHDIYRVLNETQRQWLADGEERKRDRHQRGARRTDKPHSFRELDLSDAQRIAIKAIMKQAKTSGKTIHKTLASLRAEESGLIHTAEFDEAAWNSWFDGYAEQKRQAALLRYQTRSAIHAQLSDEQREKLAKQHRGPHSH
;
A
#
# COMPACT_ATOMS: atom_id res chain seq x y z
N MET A 1 58.60 -11.76 22.96
CA MET A 1 57.17 -11.44 22.78
C MET A 1 56.99 -10.88 21.38
N LYS A 2 56.07 -11.46 20.61
CA LYS A 2 55.80 -11.13 19.20
C LYS A 2 54.87 -9.92 19.14
N THR A 3 55.25 -8.87 18.41
CA THR A 3 54.33 -7.80 18.01
C THR A 3 54.56 -7.51 16.54
N VAL A 4 53.60 -7.93 15.72
CA VAL A 4 53.42 -7.54 14.32
C VAL A 4 52.26 -6.55 14.30
N CYS A 5 52.47 -5.40 13.68
CA CYS A 5 51.47 -4.44 13.18
C CYS A 5 52.20 -3.54 12.17
N LEU A 6 51.65 -3.02 11.08
CA LEU A 6 50.48 -3.30 10.25
C LEU A 6 50.69 -2.30 9.08
N ILE A 7 50.76 -2.77 7.83
CA ILE A 7 50.95 -1.90 6.67
C ILE A 7 49.62 -1.17 6.39
N ALA A 8 49.67 0.17 6.36
CA ALA A 8 48.57 1.02 5.95
C ALA A 8 48.41 0.94 4.42
N ALA A 9 47.23 0.58 3.94
CA ALA A 9 46.82 0.76 2.55
C ALA A 9 45.68 1.77 2.51
N VAL A 10 45.98 2.97 2.00
CA VAL A 10 45.03 4.03 1.70
C VAL A 10 44.45 3.75 0.31
N SER A 11 43.18 3.36 0.24
CA SER A 11 42.44 3.25 -1.01
C SER A 11 41.45 4.41 -1.11
N GLY A 12 41.72 5.33 -2.04
CA GLY A 12 40.88 6.49 -2.33
C GLY A 12 39.53 6.10 -2.94
N ILE A 13 38.47 6.72 -2.44
CA ILE A 13 37.12 6.63 -3.01
C ILE A 13 36.88 7.89 -3.85
N LEU A 14 36.68 7.69 -5.15
CA LEU A 14 36.17 8.69 -6.09
C LEU A 14 34.68 8.93 -5.82
N ILE A 15 34.29 10.17 -5.50
CA ILE A 15 32.88 10.58 -5.39
C ILE A 15 32.48 11.24 -6.71
N SER A 16 31.72 10.53 -7.54
CA SER A 16 31.00 11.13 -8.67
C SER A 16 29.64 11.63 -8.18
N SER A 17 29.49 12.95 -8.06
CA SER A 17 28.22 13.60 -7.73
C SER A 17 27.31 13.68 -8.96
N GLY A 18 26.32 12.78 -9.04
CA GLY A 18 25.18 12.91 -9.96
C GLY A 18 24.09 13.78 -9.33
N VAL A 19 23.72 14.87 -10.00
CA VAL A 19 22.63 15.76 -9.58
C VAL A 19 21.29 15.12 -9.93
N ALA A 20 20.61 14.52 -8.95
CA ALA A 20 19.28 13.96 -9.12
C ALA A 20 18.21 15.07 -9.04
N ALA A 21 17.40 15.19 -10.09
CA ALA A 21 16.24 16.10 -10.13
C ALA A 21 15.22 15.77 -9.03
N LYS A 22 14.71 16.81 -8.37
CA LYS A 22 13.75 16.74 -7.24
C LYS A 22 12.35 16.37 -7.75
N HIS A 23 12.07 15.09 -7.96
CA HIS A 23 10.69 14.63 -8.10
C HIS A 23 9.99 14.78 -6.73
N LYS A 24 8.79 15.39 -6.68
CA LYS A 24 7.96 15.40 -5.46
C LYS A 24 7.65 13.95 -5.11
N SER A 25 8.39 13.41 -4.15
CA SER A 25 8.23 12.03 -3.71
C SER A 25 6.80 11.82 -3.20
N PRO A 26 6.18 10.66 -3.45
CA PRO A 26 4.94 10.28 -2.79
C PRO A 26 5.10 10.49 -1.29
N SER A 27 4.11 11.11 -0.65
CA SER A 27 4.12 11.38 0.79
C SER A 27 4.52 10.13 1.55
N SER A 28 5.62 10.21 2.31
CA SER A 28 6.13 9.09 3.10
C SER A 28 5.01 8.57 4.02
N PRO A 29 4.89 7.25 4.25
CA PRO A 29 3.91 6.69 5.20
C PRO A 29 3.93 7.39 6.57
N TYR A 30 5.10 7.88 6.98
CA TYR A 30 5.32 8.64 8.20
C TYR A 30 4.72 10.06 8.14
N HIS A 31 4.70 10.71 6.98
CA HIS A 31 4.05 12.03 6.82
C HIS A 31 2.52 11.91 6.95
N MET A 32 1.91 10.79 6.53
CA MET A 32 0.49 10.53 6.76
C MET A 32 0.19 10.38 8.25
N MET A 33 1.01 9.63 8.99
CA MET A 33 0.89 9.50 10.45
C MET A 33 1.05 10.86 11.15
N VAL A 34 2.06 11.66 10.78
CA VAL A 34 2.27 13.02 11.33
C VAL A 34 1.07 13.94 11.06
N SER A 35 0.43 13.83 9.90
CA SER A 35 -0.74 14.65 9.58
C SER A 35 -1.96 14.37 10.47
N GLU A 36 -2.11 13.13 10.93
CA GLU A 36 -3.19 12.73 11.85
C GLU A 36 -2.92 13.26 13.27
N LEU A 37 -1.64 13.26 13.68
CA LEU A 37 -1.21 13.73 15.00
C LEU A 37 -1.24 15.26 15.14
N ARG A 38 -1.16 16.00 14.02
CA ARG A 38 -1.19 17.48 14.01
C ARG A 38 -2.47 18.07 14.61
N HIS A 39 -3.57 17.34 14.56
CA HIS A 39 -4.88 17.80 15.00
C HIS A 39 -5.29 17.19 16.35
N LEU A 40 -4.38 16.53 17.05
CA LEU A 40 -4.64 16.00 18.38
C LEU A 40 -4.88 17.15 19.38
N PRO A 41 -5.95 17.09 20.18
CA PRO A 41 -6.19 18.06 21.23
C PRO A 41 -5.08 17.97 22.30
N ASP A 42 -4.65 19.13 22.78
CA ASP A 42 -3.79 19.30 23.96
C ASP A 42 -2.50 18.46 23.95
N ILE A 43 -1.89 18.25 22.76
CA ILE A 43 -0.60 17.57 22.64
C ILE A 43 0.53 18.44 23.21
N THR A 44 1.28 17.90 24.17
CA THR A 44 2.39 18.62 24.82
C THR A 44 3.64 18.60 23.95
N ASP A 45 4.58 19.53 24.22
CA ASP A 45 5.86 19.53 23.51
C ASP A 45 6.69 18.27 23.79
N ALA A 46 6.65 17.77 25.03
CA ALA A 46 7.28 16.49 25.38
C ALA A 46 6.71 15.33 24.57
N GLN A 47 5.38 15.21 24.44
CA GLN A 47 4.75 14.19 23.60
C GLN A 47 5.12 14.35 22.13
N ARG A 48 5.17 15.59 21.63
CA ARG A 48 5.58 15.87 20.24
C ARG A 48 7.01 15.40 19.97
N ASP A 49 7.93 15.62 20.90
CA ASP A 49 9.32 15.23 20.74
C ASP A 49 9.50 13.71 20.85
N GLU A 50 8.79 13.05 21.75
CA GLU A 50 8.79 11.59 21.84
C GLU A 50 8.24 10.93 20.55
N ILE A 51 7.14 11.45 20.01
CA ILE A 51 6.59 11.00 18.72
C ILE A 51 7.59 11.21 17.58
N LYS A 52 8.29 12.35 17.54
CA LYS A 52 9.33 12.58 16.52
C LYS A 52 10.44 11.54 16.63
N GLN A 53 10.87 11.20 17.85
CA GLN A 53 11.89 10.18 18.07
C GLN A 53 11.43 8.81 17.57
N VAL A 54 10.21 8.39 17.92
CA VAL A 54 9.62 7.13 17.42
C VAL A 54 9.61 7.07 15.90
N LEU A 55 9.23 8.17 15.24
CA LEU A 55 9.19 8.26 13.78
C LEU A 55 10.59 8.27 13.15
N GLN A 56 11.57 8.90 13.80
CA GLN A 56 12.96 8.91 13.37
C GLN A 56 13.56 7.51 13.45
N ASP A 57 13.43 6.84 14.59
CA ASP A 57 13.89 5.47 14.78
C ASP A 57 13.26 4.53 13.75
N ALA A 58 11.95 4.67 13.50
CA ALA A 58 11.25 3.87 12.50
C ALA A 58 11.76 4.15 11.08
N ARG A 59 12.09 5.41 10.74
CA ARG A 59 12.68 5.78 9.46
C ARG A 59 14.07 5.18 9.27
N GLU A 60 14.91 5.20 10.30
CA GLU A 60 16.25 4.60 10.28
C GLU A 60 16.18 3.09 10.07
N ARG A 61 15.22 2.41 10.70
CA ARG A 61 14.94 0.98 10.44
C ARG A 61 14.46 0.70 8.99
N HIS A 62 13.88 1.70 8.31
CA HIS A 62 13.25 1.53 6.99
C HIS A 62 14.09 2.06 5.81
N SER A 63 15.21 2.77 6.03
CA SER A 63 15.89 3.54 4.97
C SER A 63 16.48 2.73 3.80
N GLY A 64 16.39 1.39 3.80
CA GLY A 64 16.85 0.51 2.71
C GLY A 64 15.75 -0.12 1.84
N GLN A 65 14.47 0.06 2.15
CA GLN A 65 13.37 -0.68 1.51
C GLN A 65 12.51 0.20 0.59
N ARG A 66 13.11 0.81 -0.44
CA ARG A 66 12.31 1.39 -1.53
C ARG A 66 11.82 0.26 -2.44
N PRO A 67 10.53 0.21 -2.82
CA PRO A 67 10.15 -0.59 -3.97
C PRO A 67 11.03 -0.17 -5.14
N SER A 68 11.69 -1.14 -5.79
CA SER A 68 12.28 -0.87 -7.10
C SER A 68 11.14 -0.37 -8.00
N ASP A 69 11.37 0.72 -8.74
CA ASP A 69 10.52 1.12 -9.89
C ASP A 69 10.75 0.12 -11.03
N GLY A 70 10.51 -1.16 -10.74
CA GLY A 70 10.65 -2.27 -11.67
C GLY A 70 9.48 -2.27 -12.66
N GLN A 71 9.76 -2.72 -13.88
CA GLN A 71 8.72 -2.99 -14.88
C GLN A 71 7.60 -3.83 -14.26
N ARG A 72 6.34 -3.46 -14.54
CA ARG A 72 5.19 -4.26 -14.14
C ARG A 72 5.36 -5.68 -14.68
N PRO A 73 5.32 -6.72 -13.82
CA PRO A 73 5.47 -8.09 -14.29
C PRO A 73 4.33 -8.42 -15.26
N GLN A 74 4.67 -9.10 -16.35
CA GLN A 74 3.68 -9.79 -17.17
C GLN A 74 3.61 -11.23 -16.69
N PHE A 75 2.39 -11.74 -16.55
CA PHE A 75 2.15 -13.08 -16.05
C PHE A 75 1.68 -13.97 -17.19
N ALA A 76 2.30 -15.13 -17.34
CA ALA A 76 1.92 -16.10 -18.37
C ALA A 76 0.57 -16.75 -18.06
N ASN A 77 0.28 -16.94 -16.78
CA ASN A 77 -0.96 -17.53 -16.29
C ASN A 77 -1.25 -17.12 -14.83
N GLU A 78 -2.42 -17.51 -14.35
CA GLU A 78 -2.87 -17.25 -12.98
C GLU A 78 -1.91 -17.77 -11.91
N ASN A 79 -1.31 -18.95 -12.10
CA ASN A 79 -0.38 -19.52 -11.11
C ASN A 79 0.89 -18.68 -10.98
N THR A 80 1.46 -18.21 -12.09
CA THR A 80 2.63 -17.31 -12.07
C THR A 80 2.31 -15.96 -11.43
N PHE A 81 1.07 -15.46 -11.60
CA PHE A 81 0.59 -14.27 -10.92
C PHE A 81 0.49 -14.46 -9.41
N LEU A 82 -0.10 -15.57 -8.96
CA LEU A 82 -0.27 -15.86 -7.54
C LEU A 82 1.08 -16.08 -6.84
N ALA A 83 2.01 -16.80 -7.47
CA ALA A 83 3.35 -17.01 -6.91
C ALA A 83 4.12 -15.69 -6.70
N ASP A 84 4.09 -14.78 -7.69
CA ASP A 84 4.66 -13.43 -7.54
C ASP A 84 3.94 -12.63 -6.45
N TYR A 85 2.60 -12.71 -6.40
CA TYR A 85 1.84 -12.02 -5.38
C TYR A 85 2.21 -12.47 -3.96
N ASP A 86 2.36 -13.77 -3.76
CA ASP A 86 2.70 -14.39 -2.48
C ASP A 86 4.14 -14.06 -2.09
N SER A 87 5.10 -14.10 -3.03
CA SER A 87 6.49 -13.65 -2.78
C SER A 87 6.55 -12.20 -2.29
N GLN A 88 5.72 -11.32 -2.84
CA GLN A 88 5.66 -9.93 -2.40
C GLN A 88 4.87 -9.76 -1.10
N ALA A 89 4.00 -10.70 -0.73
CA ALA A 89 3.20 -10.62 0.50
C ALA A 89 4.10 -10.64 1.74
N GLU A 90 5.16 -11.44 1.75
CA GLU A 90 6.11 -11.50 2.87
C GLU A 90 6.94 -10.21 3.00
N GLN A 91 7.37 -9.62 1.89
CA GLN A 91 8.02 -8.30 1.92
C GLN A 91 7.07 -7.22 2.47
N ARG A 92 5.78 -7.32 2.10
CA ARG A 92 4.74 -6.43 2.62
C ARG A 92 4.46 -6.70 4.11
N ARG A 93 4.55 -7.94 4.59
CA ARG A 93 4.38 -8.33 6.00
C ARG A 93 5.38 -7.59 6.87
N ALA A 94 6.67 -7.70 6.58
CA ALA A 94 7.71 -7.05 7.37
C ALA A 94 7.49 -5.53 7.47
N ARG A 95 7.16 -4.88 6.36
CA ARG A 95 6.88 -3.42 6.34
C ARG A 95 5.61 -3.07 7.10
N ALA A 96 4.55 -3.86 6.94
CA ALA A 96 3.28 -3.64 7.61
C ALA A 96 3.41 -3.84 9.13
N LEU A 97 4.17 -4.86 9.57
CA LEU A 97 4.45 -5.11 10.98
C LEU A 97 5.22 -3.95 11.61
N GLN A 98 6.27 -3.45 10.96
CA GLN A 98 7.00 -2.27 11.44
C GLN A 98 6.11 -1.04 11.55
N LYS A 99 5.23 -0.84 10.57
CA LYS A 99 4.23 0.24 10.62
C LYS A 99 3.27 0.06 11.79
N ALA A 100 2.79 -1.16 12.05
CA ALA A 100 1.91 -1.46 13.16
C ALA A 100 2.59 -1.18 14.52
N ARG A 101 3.83 -1.65 14.70
CA ARG A 101 4.65 -1.33 15.88
C ARG A 101 4.82 0.18 16.08
N THR A 102 5.18 0.90 15.02
CA THR A 102 5.32 2.37 15.09
C THR A 102 4.01 3.05 15.50
N ARG A 103 2.86 2.58 14.99
CA ARG A 103 1.54 3.11 15.38
C ARG A 103 1.23 2.81 16.85
N HIS A 104 1.61 1.63 17.34
CA HIS A 104 1.44 1.25 18.73
C HIS A 104 2.32 2.09 19.67
N ASP A 105 3.60 2.28 19.33
CA ASP A 105 4.54 3.11 20.09
C ASP A 105 3.99 4.54 20.23
N ILE A 106 3.49 5.12 19.14
CA ILE A 106 2.82 6.43 19.17
C ILE A 106 1.58 6.40 20.05
N TYR A 107 0.74 5.37 19.94
CA TYR A 107 -0.48 5.24 20.76
C TYR A 107 -0.17 5.25 22.27
N ARG A 108 0.95 4.64 22.68
CA ARG A 108 1.39 4.62 24.09
C ARG A 108 1.74 6.00 24.64
N VAL A 109 2.32 6.88 23.83
CA VAL A 109 2.64 8.28 24.21
C VAL A 109 1.39 9.11 24.48
N LEU A 110 0.27 8.76 23.84
CA LEU A 110 -0.97 9.51 23.93
C LEU A 110 -1.72 9.22 25.23
N ASN A 111 -2.43 10.23 25.73
CA ASN A 111 -3.37 10.08 26.83
C ASN A 111 -4.74 9.58 26.34
N GLU A 112 -5.65 9.28 27.27
CA GLU A 112 -6.96 8.72 26.96
C GLU A 112 -7.80 9.60 26.02
N THR A 113 -7.84 10.91 26.26
CA THR A 113 -8.60 11.86 25.42
C THR A 113 -8.07 11.89 23.98
N GLN A 114 -6.74 11.86 23.81
CA GLN A 114 -6.09 11.81 22.50
C GLN A 114 -6.32 10.48 21.79
N ARG A 115 -6.31 9.35 22.52
CA ARG A 115 -6.61 8.02 21.99
C ARG A 115 -8.06 7.91 21.50
N GLN A 116 -9.01 8.44 22.28
CA GLN A 116 -10.41 8.52 21.85
C GLN A 116 -10.57 9.36 20.58
N TRP A 117 -9.86 10.49 20.48
CA TRP A 117 -9.89 11.32 19.27
C TRP A 117 -9.43 10.56 18.02
N LEU A 118 -8.42 9.67 18.14
CA LEU A 118 -7.99 8.81 17.03
C LEU A 118 -9.06 7.78 16.65
N ALA A 119 -9.72 7.17 17.64
CA ALA A 119 -10.82 6.23 17.41
C ALA A 119 -11.99 6.91 16.64
N ASP A 120 -12.39 8.11 17.08
CA ASP A 120 -13.43 8.90 16.41
C ASP A 120 -12.97 9.38 15.01
N GLY A 121 -11.67 9.56 14.83
CA GLY A 121 -11.07 9.94 13.54
C GLY A 121 -11.22 8.86 12.47
N GLU A 122 -11.07 7.60 12.88
CA GLU A 122 -11.31 6.47 11.99
C GLU A 122 -12.79 6.36 11.58
N GLU A 123 -13.71 6.66 12.48
CA GLU A 123 -15.15 6.75 12.16
C GLU A 123 -15.44 7.89 11.17
N ARG A 124 -14.89 9.09 11.43
CA ARG A 124 -14.99 10.25 10.53
C ARG A 124 -14.49 9.94 9.12
N LYS A 125 -13.40 9.18 8.99
CA LYS A 125 -12.87 8.75 7.67
C LYS A 125 -13.82 7.77 6.98
N ARG A 126 -14.39 6.80 7.70
CA ARG A 126 -15.38 5.84 7.15
C ARG A 126 -16.59 6.58 6.58
N ASP A 127 -17.11 7.56 7.31
CA ASP A 127 -18.25 8.38 6.87
C ASP A 127 -17.92 9.22 5.64
N ARG A 128 -16.73 9.83 5.61
CA ARG A 128 -16.26 10.60 4.46
C ARG A 128 -16.10 9.72 3.22
N HIS A 129 -15.57 8.49 3.37
CA HIS A 129 -15.47 7.54 2.27
C HIS A 129 -16.86 7.12 1.74
N GLN A 130 -17.85 6.95 2.61
CA GLN A 130 -19.23 6.67 2.19
C GLN A 130 -19.86 7.84 1.44
N ARG A 131 -19.64 9.09 1.89
CA ARG A 131 -20.16 10.30 1.23
C ARG A 131 -19.43 10.64 -0.07
N GLY A 132 -18.13 10.35 -0.14
CA GLY A 132 -17.26 10.59 -1.30
C GLY A 132 -17.39 9.58 -2.44
N ALA A 133 -18.11 8.47 -2.23
CA ALA A 133 -18.33 7.42 -3.23
C ALA A 133 -19.25 7.84 -4.41
N ARG A 134 -19.60 9.13 -4.54
CA ARG A 134 -20.40 9.69 -5.65
C ARG A 134 -19.60 10.03 -6.91
N ARG A 135 -18.30 9.70 -6.99
CA ARG A 135 -17.57 9.74 -8.27
C ARG A 135 -17.73 8.41 -9.01
N THR A 136 -18.75 8.34 -9.86
CA THR A 136 -18.86 7.32 -10.90
C THR A 136 -17.85 7.64 -12.02
N ASP A 137 -16.57 7.46 -11.76
CA ASP A 137 -15.61 7.38 -12.85
C ASP A 137 -15.79 5.99 -13.47
N LYS A 138 -16.63 5.95 -14.51
CA LYS A 138 -16.56 4.86 -15.49
C LYS A 138 -15.09 4.75 -15.89
N PRO A 139 -14.48 3.56 -15.88
CA PRO A 139 -13.10 3.44 -16.33
C PRO A 139 -13.01 3.97 -17.76
N HIS A 140 -12.28 5.08 -17.92
CA HIS A 140 -12.11 5.80 -19.18
C HIS A 140 -11.38 4.95 -20.24
N SER A 141 -10.73 3.86 -19.82
CA SER A 141 -9.86 3.00 -20.63
C SER A 141 -10.56 2.28 -21.79
N PHE A 142 -11.90 2.20 -21.83
CA PHE A 142 -12.62 1.49 -22.90
C PHE A 142 -13.46 2.40 -23.80
N ARG A 143 -13.48 3.72 -23.54
CA ARG A 143 -14.29 4.67 -24.32
C ARG A 143 -13.75 4.89 -25.72
N GLU A 144 -12.43 4.83 -25.86
CA GLU A 144 -11.72 5.05 -27.12
C GLU A 144 -11.50 3.76 -27.93
N LEU A 145 -11.91 2.61 -27.39
CA LEU A 145 -11.97 1.38 -28.18
C LEU A 145 -13.31 1.37 -28.92
N ASP A 146 -13.27 1.22 -30.24
CA ASP A 146 -14.45 1.12 -31.09
C ASP A 146 -15.11 -0.26 -30.88
N LEU A 147 -15.69 -0.46 -29.70
CA LEU A 147 -16.29 -1.72 -29.28
C LEU A 147 -17.65 -1.92 -29.96
N SER A 148 -17.88 -3.13 -30.46
CA SER A 148 -19.20 -3.55 -30.94
C SER A 148 -20.22 -3.64 -29.81
N ASP A 149 -21.51 -3.64 -30.13
CA ASP A 149 -22.57 -3.75 -29.12
C ASP A 149 -22.48 -5.06 -28.33
N ALA A 150 -22.15 -6.17 -29.00
CA ALA A 150 -21.91 -7.46 -28.37
C ALA A 150 -20.75 -7.39 -27.36
N GLN A 151 -19.62 -6.78 -27.74
CA GLN A 151 -18.47 -6.59 -26.85
C GLN A 151 -18.83 -5.71 -25.64
N ARG A 152 -19.58 -4.62 -25.86
CA ARG A 152 -20.04 -3.72 -24.78
C ARG A 152 -20.93 -4.44 -23.77
N ILE A 153 -21.84 -5.27 -24.24
CA ILE A 153 -22.73 -6.07 -23.39
C ILE A 153 -21.91 -7.05 -22.55
N ALA A 154 -21.00 -7.81 -23.17
CA ALA A 154 -20.15 -8.78 -22.50
C ALA A 154 -19.24 -8.13 -21.43
N ILE A 155 -18.54 -7.06 -21.79
CA ILE A 155 -17.67 -6.32 -20.87
C ILE A 155 -18.46 -5.74 -19.70
N LYS A 156 -19.66 -5.19 -19.95
CA LYS A 156 -20.53 -4.68 -18.89
C LYS A 156 -20.97 -5.77 -17.92
N ALA A 157 -21.26 -6.97 -18.41
CA ALA A 157 -21.60 -8.12 -17.58
C ALA A 157 -20.41 -8.55 -16.70
N ILE A 158 -19.21 -8.69 -17.28
CA ILE A 158 -17.96 -8.99 -16.56
C ILE A 158 -17.71 -7.97 -15.44
N MET A 159 -17.80 -6.68 -15.76
CA MET A 159 -17.59 -5.61 -14.78
C MET A 159 -18.65 -5.60 -13.68
N LYS A 160 -19.92 -5.89 -14.00
CA LYS A 160 -21.00 -5.98 -13.01
C LYS A 160 -20.74 -7.12 -12.03
N GLN A 161 -20.32 -8.29 -12.53
CA GLN A 161 -19.97 -9.42 -11.69
C GLN A 161 -18.77 -9.11 -10.79
N ALA A 162 -17.69 -8.56 -11.36
CA ALA A 162 -16.51 -8.17 -10.61
C ALA A 162 -16.82 -7.11 -9.54
N LYS A 163 -17.74 -6.18 -9.82
CA LYS A 163 -18.20 -5.18 -8.85
C LYS A 163 -18.89 -5.83 -7.66
N THR A 164 -19.72 -6.85 -7.87
CA THR A 164 -20.40 -7.58 -6.80
C THR A 164 -19.39 -8.30 -5.91
N SER A 165 -18.51 -9.12 -6.49
CA SER A 165 -17.47 -9.83 -5.73
C SER A 165 -16.53 -8.85 -5.00
N GLY A 166 -16.16 -7.75 -5.67
CA GLY A 166 -15.29 -6.72 -5.10
C GLY A 166 -15.90 -6.00 -3.91
N LYS A 167 -17.23 -5.81 -3.85
CA LYS A 167 -17.91 -5.21 -2.68
C LYS A 167 -17.76 -6.08 -1.44
N THR A 168 -17.94 -7.39 -1.58
CA THR A 168 -17.79 -8.33 -0.46
C THR A 168 -16.36 -8.29 0.09
N ILE A 169 -15.36 -8.43 -0.80
CA ILE A 169 -13.95 -8.36 -0.40
C ILE A 169 -13.62 -7.01 0.26
N HIS A 170 -14.16 -5.90 -0.27
CA HIS A 170 -13.96 -4.57 0.32
C HIS A 170 -14.53 -4.47 1.73
N LYS A 171 -15.72 -5.03 1.98
CA LYS A 171 -16.34 -5.07 3.30
C LYS A 171 -15.49 -5.89 4.28
N THR A 172 -15.03 -7.08 3.88
CA THR A 172 -14.15 -7.92 4.70
C THR A 172 -12.85 -7.21 5.04
N LEU A 173 -12.19 -6.59 4.06
CA LEU A 173 -10.98 -5.80 4.29
C LEU A 173 -11.22 -4.56 5.17
N ALA A 174 -12.44 -4.03 5.23
CA ALA A 174 -12.77 -2.95 6.15
C ALA A 174 -12.90 -3.46 7.60
N SER A 175 -13.51 -4.63 7.81
CA SER A 175 -13.55 -5.31 9.12
C SER A 175 -12.14 -5.61 9.62
N LEU A 176 -11.32 -6.24 8.78
CA LEU A 176 -9.94 -6.58 9.14
C LEU A 176 -9.12 -5.35 9.52
N ARG A 177 -9.32 -4.19 8.88
CA ARG A 177 -8.66 -2.95 9.30
C ARG A 177 -9.12 -2.46 10.67
N ALA A 178 -10.38 -2.68 11.03
CA ALA A 178 -10.88 -2.37 12.36
C ALA A 178 -10.21 -3.28 13.41
N GLU A 179 -10.10 -4.58 13.09
CA GLU A 179 -9.43 -5.58 13.94
C GLU A 179 -7.93 -5.25 14.13
N GLU A 180 -7.21 -4.88 13.06
CA GLU A 180 -5.82 -4.40 13.15
C GLU A 180 -5.70 -3.20 14.10
N SER A 181 -6.63 -2.26 14.00
CA SER A 181 -6.64 -1.09 14.87
C SER A 181 -6.83 -1.48 16.33
N GLY A 182 -7.68 -2.48 16.60
CA GLY A 182 -7.86 -3.04 17.95
C GLY A 182 -6.57 -3.64 18.50
N LEU A 183 -5.84 -4.40 17.68
CA LEU A 183 -4.54 -4.98 18.04
C LEU A 183 -3.46 -3.92 18.29
N ILE A 184 -3.49 -2.79 17.58
CA ILE A 184 -2.53 -1.70 17.77
C ILE A 184 -2.82 -0.92 19.07
N HIS A 185 -4.08 -0.84 19.50
CA HIS A 185 -4.52 -0.05 20.65
C HIS A 185 -4.52 -0.82 21.97
N THR A 186 -3.97 -2.04 22.01
CA THR A 186 -3.77 -2.79 23.25
C THR A 186 -2.71 -2.14 24.14
N ALA A 187 -2.67 -2.52 25.42
CA ALA A 187 -1.64 -2.04 26.34
C ALA A 187 -0.23 -2.49 25.93
N GLU A 188 -0.13 -3.73 25.44
CA GLU A 188 1.10 -4.35 24.95
C GLU A 188 0.87 -4.89 23.53
N PHE A 189 1.84 -4.70 22.64
CA PHE A 189 1.73 -5.15 21.26
C PHE A 189 1.97 -6.67 21.14
N ASP A 190 0.92 -7.41 20.81
CA ASP A 190 1.03 -8.85 20.53
C ASP A 190 1.38 -9.07 19.04
N GLU A 191 2.65 -9.32 18.79
CA GLU A 191 3.15 -9.61 17.45
C GLU A 191 2.64 -10.95 16.89
N ALA A 192 2.39 -11.95 17.73
CA ALA A 192 1.88 -13.24 17.27
C ALA A 192 0.43 -13.09 16.80
N ALA A 193 -0.39 -12.38 17.57
CA ALA A 193 -1.76 -12.04 17.17
C ALA A 193 -1.79 -11.18 15.91
N TRP A 194 -0.91 -10.18 15.79
CA TRP A 194 -0.82 -9.36 14.58
C TRP A 194 -0.41 -10.17 13.35
N ASN A 195 0.56 -11.08 13.47
CA ASN A 195 0.97 -11.94 12.36
C ASN A 195 -0.14 -12.88 11.90
N SER A 196 -0.90 -13.47 12.84
CA SER A 196 -2.06 -14.30 12.53
C SER A 196 -3.16 -13.50 11.82
N TRP A 197 -3.44 -12.29 12.29
CA TRP A 197 -4.36 -11.37 11.61
C TRP A 197 -3.88 -11.04 10.18
N PHE A 198 -2.57 -10.82 10.01
CA PHE A 198 -1.99 -10.46 8.72
C PHE A 198 -2.18 -11.58 7.68
N ASP A 199 -2.14 -12.85 8.08
CA ASP A 199 -2.40 -13.97 7.16
C ASP A 199 -3.80 -13.88 6.53
N GLY A 200 -4.82 -13.62 7.35
CA GLY A 200 -6.19 -13.39 6.87
C GLY A 200 -6.31 -12.13 6.00
N TYR A 201 -5.62 -11.06 6.39
CA TYR A 201 -5.56 -9.83 5.59
C TYR A 201 -4.88 -10.03 4.23
N ALA A 202 -3.75 -10.74 4.20
CA ALA A 202 -2.99 -11.05 3.00
C ALA A 202 -3.81 -11.91 2.03
N GLU A 203 -4.54 -12.92 2.52
CA GLU A 203 -5.42 -13.74 1.69
C GLU A 203 -6.55 -12.92 1.06
N GLN A 204 -7.21 -12.04 1.82
CA GLN A 204 -8.24 -11.16 1.23
C GLN A 204 -7.67 -10.18 0.20
N LYS A 205 -6.45 -9.69 0.42
CA LYS A 205 -5.72 -8.86 -0.54
C LYS A 205 -5.34 -9.64 -1.81
N ARG A 206 -4.95 -10.91 -1.66
CA ARG A 206 -4.67 -11.86 -2.75
C ARG A 206 -5.92 -12.14 -3.57
N GLN A 207 -7.06 -12.45 -2.95
CA GLN A 207 -8.35 -12.60 -3.63
C GLN A 207 -8.76 -11.33 -4.40
N ALA A 208 -8.56 -10.14 -3.80
CA ALA A 208 -8.82 -8.88 -4.49
C ALA A 208 -7.92 -8.70 -5.71
N ALA A 209 -6.65 -9.12 -5.63
CA ALA A 209 -5.69 -9.03 -6.71
C ALA A 209 -6.02 -10.01 -7.84
N LEU A 210 -6.37 -11.24 -7.47
CA LEU A 210 -6.82 -12.27 -8.40
C LEU A 210 -8.08 -11.84 -9.15
N LEU A 211 -9.08 -11.32 -8.44
CA LEU A 211 -10.30 -10.81 -9.07
C LEU A 211 -9.98 -9.72 -10.12
N ARG A 212 -9.05 -8.80 -9.81
CA ARG A 212 -8.61 -7.77 -10.77
C ARG A 212 -7.90 -8.39 -11.98
N TYR A 213 -7.03 -9.37 -11.75
CA TYR A 213 -6.32 -10.08 -12.81
C TYR A 213 -7.29 -10.81 -13.75
N GLN A 214 -8.17 -11.65 -13.20
CA GLN A 214 -9.18 -12.39 -13.97
C GLN A 214 -10.13 -11.46 -14.71
N THR A 215 -10.59 -10.37 -14.07
CA THR A 215 -11.46 -9.38 -14.70
C THR A 215 -10.77 -8.74 -15.91
N ARG A 216 -9.49 -8.36 -15.78
CA ARG A 216 -8.73 -7.79 -16.89
C ARG A 216 -8.54 -8.82 -18.01
N SER A 217 -8.15 -10.05 -17.67
CA SER A 217 -7.98 -11.13 -18.64
C SER A 217 -9.28 -11.41 -19.41
N ALA A 218 -10.41 -11.50 -18.71
CA ALA A 218 -11.72 -11.73 -19.31
C ALA A 218 -12.13 -10.58 -20.25
N ILE A 219 -11.85 -9.33 -19.88
CA ILE A 219 -12.10 -8.18 -20.76
C ILE A 219 -11.19 -8.23 -22.00
N HIS A 220 -9.89 -8.51 -21.84
CA HIS A 220 -8.95 -8.64 -22.95
C HIS A 220 -9.37 -9.73 -23.96
N ALA A 221 -9.94 -10.83 -23.47
CA ALA A 221 -10.47 -11.91 -24.32
C ALA A 221 -11.65 -11.46 -25.19
N GLN A 222 -12.39 -10.40 -24.81
CA GLN A 222 -13.47 -9.83 -25.62
C GLN A 222 -12.98 -8.85 -26.70
N LEU A 223 -11.72 -8.41 -26.64
CA LEU A 223 -11.15 -7.44 -27.58
C LEU A 223 -10.50 -8.14 -28.78
N SER A 224 -10.58 -7.51 -29.96
CA SER A 224 -9.78 -7.89 -31.13
C SER A 224 -8.30 -7.55 -30.90
N ASP A 225 -7.42 -8.09 -31.75
CA ASP A 225 -5.99 -7.83 -31.64
C ASP A 225 -5.64 -6.35 -31.86
N GLU A 226 -6.32 -5.68 -32.80
CA GLU A 226 -6.16 -4.23 -33.04
C GLU A 226 -6.60 -3.41 -31.82
N GLN A 227 -7.71 -3.81 -31.19
CA GLN A 227 -8.21 -3.14 -29.98
C GLN A 227 -7.28 -3.35 -28.79
N ARG A 228 -6.68 -4.55 -28.64
CA ARG A 228 -5.67 -4.83 -27.59
C ARG A 228 -4.42 -3.98 -27.79
N GLU A 229 -3.96 -3.82 -29.03
CA GLU A 229 -2.81 -2.98 -29.33
C GLU A 229 -3.07 -1.49 -29.04
N LYS A 230 -4.27 -0.98 -29.40
CA LYS A 230 -4.71 0.38 -29.08
C LYS A 230 -4.75 0.60 -27.56
N LEU A 231 -5.30 -0.35 -26.80
CA LEU A 231 -5.35 -0.31 -25.35
C LEU A 231 -3.94 -0.33 -24.71
N ALA A 232 -3.03 -1.14 -25.26
CA ALA A 232 -1.63 -1.19 -24.80
C ALA A 232 -0.90 0.14 -25.02
N LYS A 233 -1.16 0.83 -26.15
CA LYS A 233 -0.60 2.16 -26.45
C LYS A 233 -1.16 3.23 -25.51
N GLN A 234 -2.45 3.20 -25.20
CA GLN A 234 -3.06 4.11 -24.20
C GLN A 234 -2.48 3.95 -22.80
N HIS A 235 -2.21 2.70 -22.38
CA HIS A 235 -1.56 2.41 -21.10
C HIS A 235 -0.05 2.70 -21.06
N ARG A 236 0.57 3.05 -22.19
CA ARG A 236 1.98 3.51 -22.27
C ARG A 236 2.12 5.04 -22.35
N GLY A 237 1.02 5.80 -22.28
CA GLY A 237 1.05 7.27 -22.26
C GLY A 237 1.68 7.85 -20.98
N PRO A 238 2.04 9.15 -20.97
CA PRO A 238 2.98 9.83 -20.05
C PRO A 238 2.53 9.94 -18.57
N HIS A 239 1.51 9.21 -18.16
CA HIS A 239 1.02 9.14 -16.77
C HIS A 239 1.12 7.74 -16.17
N SER A 240 1.98 6.88 -16.75
CA SER A 240 2.23 5.51 -16.28
C SER A 240 3.66 5.36 -15.71
N HIS A 241 4.08 6.33 -14.90
CA HIS A 241 5.28 6.26 -14.04
C HIS A 241 4.85 6.40 -12.59
#